data_AF-A0A6L5F1T7-F1
#
_entry.id   AF-A0A6L5F1T7-F1
#
_cell.length_a   1.000
_cell.length_b   1.000
_cell.length_c   1.000
_cell.angle_alpha   90.00
_cell.angle_beta   90.00
_cell.angle_gamma   90.00
#
_symmetry.space_group_name_H-M   'P 1'
#
loop_
_entity.id
_entity.type
_entity.pdbx_description
1 polymer ?
#
loop_
_entity_poly.entity_id
_entity_poly.type
_entity_poly.pdbx_seq_one_letter_code
_entity_poly.pdbx_strand_id
1 'polypeptide(L)'
;RDATDLHAITHDMDRVASGNTAARSAVEIALFDLLGKAHGVPLHQLFGGRVRETVPTIWHLSGGDAKATAEDAVRAQKEGFELFKVKVGTGTLDEDVARVCAVREAVGPEGSLLLDANQGWTVEEAVLFCRQVEPQRPGHELVRGVAGGAPHQRPEPRQHLLDVEGFCDVVVGAG
;
A
#
# COMPACT_ATOMS: atom_id res chain seq x y z
N ARG A 1 5.05 -15.98 -30.16
CA ARG A 1 4.95 -14.62 -30.75
C ARG A 1 6.32 -13.97 -30.70
N ASP A 2 6.53 -12.87 -31.41
CA ASP A 2 7.64 -11.96 -31.11
C ASP A 2 7.51 -11.49 -29.66
N ALA A 3 8.59 -11.55 -28.88
CA ALA A 3 8.58 -11.21 -27.46
C ALA A 3 8.43 -9.70 -27.20
N THR A 4 8.59 -8.86 -28.23
CA THR A 4 8.38 -7.41 -28.15
C THR A 4 6.92 -7.00 -28.38
N ASP A 5 6.07 -7.90 -28.88
CA ASP A 5 4.63 -7.66 -29.07
C ASP A 5 3.84 -7.95 -27.78
N LEU A 6 4.05 -7.09 -26.77
CA LEU A 6 3.43 -7.25 -25.45
C LEU A 6 1.90 -7.26 -25.52
N HIS A 7 1.30 -6.43 -26.38
CA HIS A 7 -0.15 -6.34 -26.50
C HIS A 7 -0.75 -7.69 -26.92
N ALA A 8 -0.17 -8.31 -27.95
CA ALA A 8 -0.64 -9.60 -28.43
C ALA A 8 -0.41 -10.73 -27.42
N ILE A 9 0.73 -10.71 -26.71
CA ILE A 9 1.03 -11.72 -25.69
C ILE A 9 0.08 -11.59 -24.49
N THR A 10 -0.14 -10.38 -23.98
CA THR A 10 -1.10 -10.13 -22.88
C THR A 10 -2.52 -10.54 -23.27
N HIS A 11 -2.97 -10.21 -24.48
CA HIS A 11 -4.27 -10.64 -24.98
C HIS A 11 -4.43 -12.17 -25.06
N ASP A 12 -3.38 -12.88 -25.51
CA ASP A 12 -3.40 -14.35 -25.50
C ASP A 12 -3.44 -14.91 -24.07
N MET A 13 -2.65 -14.32 -23.15
CA MET A 13 -2.65 -14.69 -21.73
C MET A 13 -4.00 -14.49 -21.07
N ASP A 14 -4.72 -13.40 -21.39
CA ASP A 14 -6.09 -13.15 -20.92
C ASP A 14 -7.04 -14.30 -21.28
N ARG A 15 -6.90 -14.86 -22.48
CA ARG A 15 -7.72 -15.97 -22.96
C ARG A 15 -7.36 -17.32 -22.32
N VAL A 16 -6.07 -17.64 -22.22
CA VAL A 16 -5.62 -18.99 -21.82
C VAL A 16 -5.39 -19.15 -20.33
N ALA A 17 -5.21 -18.05 -19.60
CA ALA A 17 -4.87 -18.05 -18.18
C ALA A 17 -5.72 -17.04 -17.40
N SER A 18 -7.03 -16.98 -17.68
CA SER A 18 -7.98 -16.12 -16.95
C SER A 18 -7.90 -16.30 -15.43
N GLY A 19 -7.97 -15.20 -14.67
CA GLY A 19 -7.85 -15.18 -13.21
C GLY A 19 -6.43 -15.38 -12.64
N ASN A 20 -5.49 -15.96 -13.40
CA ASN A 20 -4.12 -16.24 -12.96
C ASN A 20 -3.22 -14.99 -12.99
N THR A 21 -3.65 -13.90 -12.36
CA THR A 21 -3.01 -12.58 -12.42
C THR A 21 -1.54 -12.63 -12.02
N ALA A 22 -1.18 -13.33 -10.94
CA ALA A 22 0.22 -13.45 -10.50
C ALA A 22 1.13 -14.10 -11.54
N ALA A 23 0.69 -15.22 -12.13
CA ALA A 23 1.46 -15.92 -13.17
C ALA A 23 1.61 -15.05 -14.43
N ARG A 24 0.54 -14.35 -14.81
CA ARG A 24 0.54 -13.43 -15.95
C ARG A 24 1.46 -12.24 -15.72
N SER A 25 1.40 -11.61 -14.55
CA SER A 25 2.29 -10.50 -14.19
C SER A 25 3.76 -10.93 -14.19
N ALA A 26 4.08 -12.13 -13.74
CA ALA A 26 5.46 -12.65 -13.82
C ALA A 26 5.96 -12.72 -15.28
N VAL A 27 5.11 -13.16 -16.21
CA VAL A 27 5.44 -13.17 -17.64
C VAL A 27 5.57 -11.75 -18.20
N GLU A 28 4.63 -10.85 -17.88
CA GLU A 28 4.68 -9.46 -18.35
C GLU A 28 5.93 -8.72 -17.88
N ILE A 29 6.32 -8.88 -16.61
CA ILE A 29 7.55 -8.31 -16.06
C ILE A 29 8.78 -8.80 -16.85
N ALA A 30 8.84 -10.10 -17.16
CA ALA A 30 9.94 -10.65 -17.95
C ALA A 30 9.97 -10.10 -19.39
N LEU A 31 8.82 -9.89 -20.01
CA LEU A 31 8.72 -9.29 -21.35
C LEU A 31 9.16 -7.82 -21.34
N PHE A 32 8.77 -7.05 -20.32
CA PHE A 32 9.22 -5.66 -20.15
C PHE A 32 10.73 -5.57 -19.90
N ASP A 33 11.31 -6.46 -19.08
CA ASP A 33 12.76 -6.54 -18.87
C ASP A 33 13.50 -6.88 -20.18
N LEU A 34 13.00 -7.85 -20.94
CA LEU A 34 13.55 -8.19 -22.25
C LEU A 34 13.48 -7.00 -23.22
N LEU A 35 12.35 -6.28 -23.24
CA LEU A 35 12.17 -5.10 -24.09
C LEU A 35 13.19 -4.00 -23.73
N GLY A 36 13.36 -3.69 -22.44
CA GLY A 36 14.37 -2.74 -21.98
C GLY A 36 15.79 -3.14 -22.41
N LYS A 37 16.13 -4.42 -22.24
CA LYS A 37 17.43 -4.98 -22.66
C LYS A 37 17.64 -4.93 -24.17
N ALA A 38 16.60 -5.23 -24.96
CA ALA A 38 16.66 -5.16 -26.42
C ALA A 38 16.88 -3.72 -26.92
N HIS A 39 16.35 -2.73 -26.22
CA HIS A 39 16.54 -1.31 -26.51
C HIS A 39 17.77 -0.68 -25.83
N GLY A 40 18.46 -1.41 -24.96
CA GLY A 40 19.62 -0.90 -24.21
C GLY A 40 19.28 0.24 -23.24
N VAL A 41 18.04 0.31 -22.75
CA VAL A 41 17.57 1.37 -21.86
C VAL A 41 16.97 0.80 -20.57
N PRO A 42 17.07 1.51 -19.44
CA PRO A 42 16.33 1.14 -18.24
C PRO A 42 14.82 1.28 -18.47
N LEU A 43 14.03 0.42 -17.83
CA LEU A 43 12.60 0.28 -18.10
C LEU A 43 11.80 1.59 -17.92
N HIS A 44 12.17 2.45 -16.97
CA HIS A 44 11.50 3.74 -16.78
C HIS A 44 11.58 4.67 -18.01
N GLN A 45 12.58 4.51 -18.90
CA GLN A 45 12.65 5.25 -20.17
C GLN A 45 11.55 4.84 -21.14
N LEU A 46 11.15 3.57 -21.13
CA LEU A 46 10.05 3.07 -21.93
C LEU A 46 8.69 3.56 -21.42
N PHE A 47 8.61 3.97 -20.15
CA PHE A 47 7.39 4.49 -19.49
C PHE A 47 7.32 6.02 -19.42
N GLY A 48 8.03 6.73 -20.30
CA GLY A 48 7.97 8.20 -20.38
C GLY A 48 9.14 8.93 -19.71
N GLY A 49 10.16 8.19 -19.25
CA GLY A 49 11.39 8.78 -18.72
C GLY A 49 11.37 8.99 -17.21
N ARG A 50 12.51 9.46 -16.69
CA ARG A 50 12.68 9.73 -15.26
C ARG A 50 12.03 11.06 -14.90
N VAL A 51 11.12 11.06 -13.92
CA VAL A 51 10.42 12.26 -13.43
C VAL A 51 10.85 12.71 -12.03
N ARG A 52 11.68 11.91 -11.34
CA ARG A 52 12.20 12.20 -10.00
C ARG A 52 13.54 11.51 -9.78
N GLU A 53 14.35 12.09 -8.91
CA GLU A 53 15.67 11.53 -8.59
C GLU A 53 15.59 10.34 -7.63
N THR A 54 14.70 10.41 -6.65
CA THR A 54 14.51 9.40 -5.61
C THR A 54 13.03 9.05 -5.46
N VAL A 55 12.75 7.90 -4.85
CA VAL A 55 11.39 7.45 -4.51
C VAL A 55 11.36 7.20 -3.00
N PRO A 56 10.47 7.83 -2.23
CA PRO A 56 10.30 7.52 -0.81
C PRO A 56 9.95 6.04 -0.63
N THR A 57 10.52 5.42 0.39
CA THR A 57 10.24 4.01 0.72
C THR A 57 9.44 3.93 2.02
N ILE A 58 8.53 2.98 2.08
CA ILE A 58 7.65 2.76 3.22
C ILE A 58 8.34 1.78 4.18
N TRP A 59 8.42 2.11 5.46
CA TRP A 59 8.80 1.15 6.50
C TRP A 59 7.57 0.40 7.02
N HIS A 60 7.60 -0.94 6.96
CA HIS A 60 6.48 -1.78 7.36
C HIS A 60 6.57 -2.20 8.83
N LEU A 61 5.73 -1.60 9.67
CA LEU A 61 5.62 -1.92 11.09
C LEU A 61 4.69 -3.13 11.25
N SER A 62 5.31 -4.32 11.27
CA SER A 62 4.65 -5.60 10.97
C SER A 62 4.08 -6.36 12.18
N GLY A 63 3.99 -5.74 13.37
CA GLY A 63 3.33 -6.32 14.54
C GLY A 63 4.00 -5.98 15.87
N GLY A 64 3.54 -6.65 16.93
CA GLY A 64 3.96 -6.39 18.31
C GLY A 64 2.96 -5.54 19.10
N ASP A 65 3.24 -5.36 20.39
CA ASP A 65 2.52 -4.40 21.21
C ASP A 65 2.88 -2.95 20.83
N ALA A 66 2.12 -2.00 21.36
CA ALA A 66 2.29 -0.58 21.05
C ALA A 66 3.74 -0.08 21.28
N LYS A 67 4.40 -0.58 22.32
CA LYS A 67 5.76 -0.18 22.68
C LYS A 67 6.77 -0.71 21.66
N ALA A 68 6.73 -2.00 21.35
CA ALA A 68 7.63 -2.62 20.39
C ALA A 68 7.49 -1.98 19.00
N THR A 69 6.26 -1.69 18.57
CA THR A 69 6.00 -1.01 17.29
C THR A 69 6.56 0.41 17.27
N ALA A 70 6.41 1.18 18.37
CA ALA A 70 6.98 2.52 18.48
C ALA A 70 8.52 2.52 18.48
N GLU A 71 9.15 1.57 19.17
CA GLU A 71 10.62 1.42 19.18
C GLU A 71 11.18 1.10 17.79
N ASP A 72 10.49 0.24 17.01
CA ASP A 72 10.84 -0.05 15.62
C ASP A 72 10.72 1.21 14.74
N ALA A 73 9.64 1.99 14.91
CA ALA A 73 9.44 3.23 14.17
C ALA A 73 10.56 4.26 14.44
N VAL A 74 10.98 4.42 15.70
CA VAL A 74 12.12 5.30 16.06
C VAL A 74 13.42 4.81 15.44
N ARG A 75 13.66 3.49 15.42
CA ARG A 75 14.85 2.93 14.77
C ARG A 75 14.86 3.26 13.28
N ALA A 76 13.76 3.00 12.57
CA ALA A 76 13.70 3.28 11.14
C ALA A 76 13.77 4.79 10.85
N GLN A 77 13.21 5.64 11.71
CA GLN A 77 13.35 7.09 11.57
C GLN A 77 14.82 7.54 11.64
N LYS A 78 15.62 6.94 12.53
CA LYS A 78 17.08 7.19 12.61
C LYS A 78 17.84 6.70 11.38
N GLU A 79 17.28 5.75 10.65
CA GLU A 79 17.82 5.25 9.37
C GLU A 79 17.37 6.12 8.17
N GLY A 80 16.52 7.13 8.39
CA GLY A 80 16.06 8.07 7.38
C GLY A 80 14.68 7.77 6.78
N PHE A 81 13.91 6.86 7.38
CA PHE A 81 12.52 6.62 6.96
C PHE A 81 11.59 7.70 7.52
N GLU A 82 10.74 8.22 6.65
CA GLU A 82 9.74 9.25 6.97
C GLU A 82 8.31 8.73 6.84
N LEU A 83 8.11 7.59 6.17
CA LEU A 83 6.80 7.00 5.87
C LEU A 83 6.66 5.61 6.49
N PHE A 84 5.71 5.45 7.40
CA PHE A 84 5.53 4.25 8.21
C PHE A 84 4.17 3.64 7.96
N LYS A 85 4.13 2.36 7.59
CA LYS A 85 2.90 1.59 7.47
C LYS A 85 2.65 0.78 8.73
N VAL A 86 1.68 1.21 9.54
CA VAL A 86 1.27 0.55 10.78
C VAL A 86 0.22 -0.51 10.47
N LYS A 87 0.52 -1.76 10.85
CA LYS A 87 -0.46 -2.84 10.84
C LYS A 87 -1.47 -2.64 11.99
N VAL A 88 -2.75 -2.62 11.64
CA VAL A 88 -3.90 -2.58 12.54
C VAL A 88 -4.87 -3.70 12.16
N GLY A 89 -6.03 -3.83 12.81
CA GLY A 89 -7.00 -4.88 12.52
C GLY A 89 -6.54 -6.28 12.90
N THR A 90 -5.57 -6.40 13.82
CA THR A 90 -5.01 -7.69 14.27
C THR A 90 -5.31 -8.02 15.72
N GLY A 91 -5.82 -7.05 16.48
CA GLY A 91 -6.19 -7.20 17.88
C GLY A 91 -7.53 -6.54 18.16
N THR A 92 -7.75 -6.15 19.42
CA THR A 92 -8.88 -5.32 19.80
C THR A 92 -8.72 -3.89 19.25
N LEU A 93 -9.85 -3.20 19.10
CA LEU A 93 -9.87 -1.79 18.66
C LEU A 93 -8.96 -0.90 19.54
N ASP A 94 -9.02 -1.08 20.86
CA ASP A 94 -8.23 -0.31 21.82
C ASP A 94 -6.73 -0.57 21.67
N GLU A 95 -6.33 -1.83 21.39
CA GLU A 95 -4.92 -2.17 21.12
C GLU A 95 -4.42 -1.52 19.82
N ASP A 96 -5.24 -1.51 18.78
CA ASP A 96 -4.88 -0.86 17.52
C ASP A 96 -4.75 0.65 17.68
N VAL A 97 -5.66 1.27 18.43
CA VAL A 97 -5.58 2.70 18.77
C VAL A 97 -4.33 2.98 19.58
N ALA A 98 -4.08 2.23 20.66
CA ALA A 98 -2.89 2.39 21.48
C ALA A 98 -1.59 2.26 20.65
N ARG A 99 -1.55 1.31 19.70
CA ARG A 99 -0.41 1.13 18.79
C ARG A 99 -0.18 2.35 17.92
N VAL A 100 -1.23 2.87 17.27
CA VAL A 100 -1.11 4.06 16.41
C VAL A 100 -0.72 5.29 17.21
N CYS A 101 -1.26 5.43 18.42
CA CYS A 101 -0.92 6.53 19.32
C CYS A 101 0.56 6.50 19.71
N ALA A 102 1.05 5.35 20.15
CA ALA A 102 2.44 5.18 20.54
C ALA A 102 3.40 5.45 19.38
N VAL A 103 3.08 4.99 18.17
CA VAL A 103 3.89 5.28 16.98
C VAL A 103 3.89 6.77 16.65
N ARG A 104 2.72 7.44 16.65
CA ARG A 104 2.62 8.89 16.39
C ARG A 104 3.41 9.69 17.42
N GLU A 105 3.31 9.38 18.70
CA GLU A 105 4.10 10.03 19.75
C GLU A 105 5.61 9.86 19.51
N ALA A 106 6.02 8.65 19.12
CA ALA A 106 7.42 8.32 18.97
C ALA A 106 8.10 8.96 17.75
N VAL A 107 7.40 9.06 16.60
CA VAL A 107 7.97 9.62 15.36
C VAL A 107 7.69 11.13 15.19
N GLY A 108 6.85 11.71 16.05
CA GLY A 108 6.46 13.11 15.97
C GLY A 108 5.61 13.44 14.73
N PRO A 109 5.32 14.72 14.46
CA PRO A 109 4.47 15.14 13.34
C PRO A 109 5.11 14.92 11.96
N GLU A 110 6.44 14.83 11.89
CA GLU A 110 7.18 14.65 10.62
C GLU A 110 7.05 13.23 10.05
N GLY A 111 6.79 12.23 10.91
CA GLY A 111 6.55 10.86 10.45
C GLY A 111 5.15 10.71 9.84
N SER A 112 5.07 10.38 8.56
CA SER A 112 3.80 10.09 7.89
C SER A 112 3.35 8.67 8.21
N LEU A 113 2.08 8.48 8.59
CA LEU A 113 1.55 7.15 8.93
C LEU A 113 0.50 6.68 7.91
N LEU A 114 0.72 5.48 7.38
CA LEU A 114 -0.24 4.69 6.63
C LEU A 114 -0.82 3.60 7.53
N LEU A 115 -2.13 3.53 7.66
CA LEU A 115 -2.79 2.52 8.49
C LEU A 115 -3.38 1.42 7.61
N ASP A 116 -3.04 0.16 7.88
CA ASP A 116 -3.55 -1.00 7.13
C ASP A 116 -4.16 -2.05 8.04
N ALA A 117 -5.48 -2.15 8.01
CA ALA A 117 -6.23 -3.16 8.75
C ALA A 117 -6.27 -4.52 8.05
N ASN A 118 -5.88 -4.59 6.77
CA ASN A 118 -6.07 -5.76 5.91
C ASN A 118 -7.44 -6.44 6.08
N GLN A 119 -8.51 -5.63 6.06
CA GLN A 119 -9.90 -6.09 6.23
C GLN A 119 -10.21 -6.68 7.61
N GLY A 120 -9.38 -6.43 8.63
CA GLY A 120 -9.57 -6.96 9.98
C GLY A 120 -10.73 -6.33 10.75
N TRP A 121 -11.28 -5.21 10.28
CA TRP A 121 -12.39 -4.53 10.93
C TRP A 121 -13.70 -4.66 10.14
N THR A 122 -14.78 -4.67 10.90
CA THR A 122 -16.11 -4.28 10.43
C THR A 122 -16.15 -2.79 10.08
N VAL A 123 -17.21 -2.36 9.37
CA VAL A 123 -17.41 -0.93 9.07
C VAL A 123 -17.54 -0.13 10.37
N GLU A 124 -18.25 -0.67 11.35
CA GLU A 124 -18.47 -0.05 12.65
C GLU A 124 -17.17 0.15 13.41
N GLU A 125 -16.31 -0.88 13.48
CA GLU A 125 -14.99 -0.80 14.10
C GLU A 125 -14.09 0.21 13.39
N ALA A 126 -14.07 0.22 12.06
CA ALA A 126 -13.28 1.19 11.29
C ALA A 126 -13.73 2.64 11.59
N VAL A 127 -15.04 2.90 11.66
CA VAL A 127 -15.58 4.23 12.01
C VAL A 127 -15.21 4.61 13.44
N LEU A 128 -15.32 3.70 14.40
CA LEU A 128 -14.95 3.94 15.79
C LEU A 128 -13.44 4.21 15.91
N PHE A 129 -12.61 3.43 15.25
CA PHE A 129 -11.17 3.63 15.17
C PHE A 129 -10.83 5.06 14.70
N CYS A 130 -11.39 5.47 13.56
CA CYS A 130 -11.12 6.78 12.97
C CYS A 130 -11.42 7.93 13.95
N ARG A 131 -12.55 7.84 14.66
CA ARG A 131 -12.93 8.86 15.66
C ARG A 131 -11.97 8.92 16.85
N GLN A 132 -11.42 7.77 17.26
CA GLN A 132 -10.51 7.71 18.41
C GLN A 132 -9.11 8.24 18.07
N VAL A 133 -8.64 8.06 16.84
CA VAL A 133 -7.31 8.54 16.41
C VAL A 133 -7.31 9.95 15.80
N GLU A 134 -8.48 10.49 15.45
CA GLU A 134 -8.64 11.85 14.90
C GLU A 134 -7.93 12.96 15.70
N PRO A 135 -7.95 12.98 17.05
CA PRO A 135 -7.29 14.02 17.83
C PRO A 135 -5.76 14.08 17.67
N GLN A 136 -5.14 13.09 17.04
CA GLN A 136 -3.68 12.96 16.92
C GLN A 136 -3.13 13.34 15.54
N ARG A 137 -3.93 14.01 14.71
CA ARG A 137 -3.53 14.39 13.35
C ARG A 137 -2.67 15.65 13.33
N PRO A 138 -1.46 15.56 12.76
CA PRO A 138 -1.32 15.74 11.29
C PRO A 138 -0.72 14.51 10.57
N GLY A 139 -1.10 14.29 9.30
CA GLY A 139 -0.40 13.35 8.39
C GLY A 139 -0.74 11.85 8.49
N HIS A 140 -2.02 11.48 8.68
CA HIS A 140 -2.46 10.08 8.64
C HIS A 140 -3.30 9.77 7.41
N GLU A 141 -3.03 8.65 6.73
CA GLU A 141 -3.84 8.11 5.63
C GLU A 141 -4.24 6.65 5.95
N LEU A 142 -5.53 6.32 5.85
CA LEU A 142 -6.04 4.96 6.04
C LEU A 142 -6.11 4.26 4.67
N VAL A 143 -5.31 3.22 4.47
CA VAL A 143 -5.15 2.61 3.14
C VAL A 143 -6.17 1.50 2.88
N ARG A 144 -6.58 0.71 3.90
CA ARG A 144 -7.66 -0.31 3.79
C ARG A 144 -8.28 -0.64 5.16
N GLY A 145 -9.62 -0.67 5.26
CA GLY A 145 -10.32 -0.79 6.55
C GLY A 145 -11.47 -1.81 6.67
N VAL A 146 -12.03 -2.37 5.59
CA VAL A 146 -13.34 -3.07 5.67
C VAL A 146 -13.28 -4.51 5.14
N ALA A 147 -13.78 -5.47 5.92
CA ALA A 147 -14.17 -6.80 5.43
C ALA A 147 -15.60 -6.79 4.86
N GLY A 148 -15.77 -7.22 3.61
CA GLY A 148 -17.07 -7.38 2.94
C GLY A 148 -17.27 -8.79 2.38
N GLY A 149 -18.47 -9.36 2.59
CA GLY A 149 -18.84 -10.73 2.23
C GLY A 149 -19.38 -10.94 0.80
N ALA A 150 -19.26 -12.21 0.37
CA ALA A 150 -19.77 -12.90 -0.84
C ALA A 150 -19.19 -12.51 -2.23
N PRO A 151 -19.02 -13.50 -3.15
CA PRO A 151 -18.11 -13.41 -4.28
C PRO A 151 -18.87 -13.03 -5.55
N HIS A 152 -18.83 -11.77 -5.96
CA HIS A 152 -19.07 -11.43 -7.36
C HIS A 152 -18.10 -10.34 -7.83
N GLN A 153 -17.43 -10.68 -8.94
CA GLN A 153 -16.37 -9.96 -9.60
C GLN A 153 -16.65 -8.46 -9.70
N ARG A 154 -15.92 -7.66 -8.92
CA ARG A 154 -15.66 -6.26 -9.22
C ARG A 154 -14.17 -6.11 -9.52
N PRO A 155 -13.77 -5.26 -10.48
CA PRO A 155 -12.36 -5.08 -10.80
C PRO A 155 -11.63 -4.57 -9.56
N GLU A 156 -10.50 -5.20 -9.23
CA GLU A 156 -9.53 -4.79 -8.22
C GLU A 156 -9.47 -3.26 -8.10
N PRO A 157 -9.67 -2.66 -6.91
CA PRO A 157 -9.41 -1.23 -6.74
C PRO A 157 -7.91 -1.03 -6.99
N ARG A 158 -7.62 -0.35 -8.09
CA ARG A 158 -6.28 -0.06 -8.59
C ARG A 158 -5.41 0.46 -7.44
N GLN A 159 -4.24 -0.16 -7.26
CA GLN A 159 -3.16 0.33 -6.40
C GLN A 159 -2.62 1.64 -7.01
N HIS A 160 -3.34 2.75 -6.88
CA HIS A 160 -2.82 4.06 -7.19
C HIS A 160 -2.25 4.66 -5.91
N LEU A 161 -0.98 4.35 -5.64
CA LEU A 161 -0.15 5.11 -4.71
C LEU A 161 0.43 6.31 -5.48
N LEU A 162 -0.40 7.30 -5.78
CA LEU A 162 -0.01 8.59 -6.34
C LEU A 162 -0.99 9.66 -5.86
N ASP A 163 -0.60 10.39 -4.82
CA ASP A 163 -0.71 11.86 -4.67
C ASP A 163 -0.12 12.23 -3.29
N VAL A 164 1.11 12.76 -3.19
CA VAL A 164 1.49 14.18 -3.34
C VAL A 164 0.36 15.15 -2.95
N GLU A 165 0.46 15.68 -1.73
CA GLU A 165 -0.37 16.75 -1.17
C GLU A 165 -1.85 16.43 -0.90
N GLY A 166 -2.10 15.94 0.32
CA GLY A 166 -3.18 16.42 1.16
C GLY A 166 -4.61 16.18 0.68
N PHE A 167 -5.10 14.94 0.70
CA PHE A 167 -6.51 14.65 0.95
C PHE A 167 -6.62 13.31 1.71
N CYS A 168 -7.39 13.30 2.79
CA CYS A 168 -7.59 12.12 3.63
C CYS A 168 -8.90 11.44 3.21
N ASP A 169 -8.84 10.50 2.28
CA ASP A 169 -10.00 9.68 1.93
C ASP A 169 -9.96 8.38 2.74
N VAL A 170 -10.85 8.27 3.74
CA VAL A 170 -11.27 6.96 4.22
C VAL A 170 -12.09 6.36 3.09
N VAL A 171 -11.51 5.45 2.30
CA VAL A 171 -12.27 4.69 1.30
C VAL A 171 -13.20 3.72 2.04
N VAL A 172 -14.37 4.21 2.45
CA VAL A 172 -15.49 3.41 2.90
C VAL A 172 -16.17 2.86 1.64
N GLY A 173 -16.01 1.57 1.38
CA GLY A 173 -16.83 0.89 0.39
C GLY A 173 -18.28 0.88 0.87
N ALA A 174 -19.09 1.84 0.44
CA ALA A 174 -20.53 1.80 0.63
C ALA A 174 -21.12 0.63 -0.19
N GLY A 175 -21.88 -0.23 0.49
CA GLY A 175 -22.82 -1.16 -0.15
C GLY A 175 -24.02 -0.40 -0.71
#